data_AF-A0A850BRT3-F1
#
_entry.id   AF-A0A850BRT3-F1
#
_cell.length_a   1.000
_cell.length_b   1.000
_cell.length_c   1.000
_cell.angle_alpha   90.00
_cell.angle_beta   90.00
_cell.angle_gamma   90.00
#
_symmetry.space_group_name_H-M   'P 1'
#
loop_
_entity.id
_entity.type
_entity.pdbx_description
1 polymer ?
#
loop_
_entity_poly.entity_id
_entity_poly.type
_entity_poly.pdbx_seq_one_letter_code
_entity_poly.pdbx_strand_id
1 'polypeptide(L)'
;MALSVLIVMGSDSDLEQITPAWKVLESLEVGYEVMVASAHRSPERVVALARSARDKGFGVILAAAGGAAHLAGVIAAHTTLPVVAVPV
;
A
#
# COMPACT_ATOMS: atom_id res chain seq x y z
N MET A 1 18.51 9.28 3.19
CA MET A 1 17.69 8.49 2.26
C MET A 1 16.34 9.19 2.12
N ALA A 2 15.86 9.40 0.90
CA ALA A 2 14.51 9.95 0.68
C ALA A 2 13.49 8.85 1.00
N LEU A 3 12.48 9.17 1.82
CA LEU A 3 11.40 8.24 2.15
C LEU A 3 10.46 8.10 0.95
N SER A 4 10.03 6.89 0.64
CA SER A 4 9.07 6.60 -0.44
C SER A 4 7.72 6.12 0.09
N VAL A 5 6.70 6.11 -0.77
CA VAL A 5 5.37 5.58 -0.49
C VAL A 5 5.26 4.14 -0.98
N LEU A 6 4.81 3.21 -0.13
CA LEU A 6 4.44 1.86 -0.56
C LEU A 6 2.94 1.83 -0.88
N ILE A 7 2.58 1.56 -2.13
CA ILE A 7 1.20 1.40 -2.58
C ILE A 7 0.91 -0.10 -2.68
N VAL A 8 -0.09 -0.57 -1.94
CA VAL A 8 -0.53 -1.97 -1.93
C VAL A 8 -1.98 -2.05 -2.37
N MET A 9 -2.27 -2.85 -3.39
CA MET A 9 -3.64 -3.14 -3.82
C MET A 9 -3.96 -4.64 -3.73
N GLY A 10 -5.21 -4.94 -3.44
CA GLY A 10 -5.69 -6.31 -3.31
C GLY A 10 -5.70 -7.08 -4.64
N SER A 11 -5.92 -6.36 -5.75
CA SER A 11 -6.05 -6.88 -7.11
C SER A 11 -5.49 -5.89 -8.13
N ASP A 12 -4.97 -6.39 -9.26
CA ASP A 12 -4.56 -5.55 -10.41
C ASP A 12 -5.75 -4.86 -11.08
N SER A 13 -6.97 -5.40 -10.93
CA SER A 13 -8.21 -4.73 -11.33
C SER A 13 -8.43 -3.37 -10.66
N ASP A 14 -7.76 -3.10 -9.52
CA ASP A 14 -7.88 -1.83 -8.79
C ASP A 14 -6.97 -0.73 -9.39
N LEU A 15 -6.11 -1.09 -10.35
CA LEU A 15 -5.04 -0.24 -10.90
C LEU A 15 -5.57 1.05 -11.53
N GLU A 16 -6.66 0.99 -12.30
CA GLU A 16 -7.25 2.19 -12.92
C GLU A 16 -7.76 3.18 -11.85
N GLN A 17 -8.38 2.67 -10.78
CA GLN A 17 -8.96 3.50 -9.72
C GLN A 17 -7.89 4.13 -8.82
N ILE A 18 -6.77 3.44 -8.60
CA ILE A 18 -5.68 3.89 -7.73
C ILE A 18 -4.62 4.73 -8.47
N THR A 19 -4.62 4.72 -9.82
CA THR A 19 -3.69 5.50 -10.66
C THR A 19 -3.59 6.98 -10.31
N PRO A 20 -4.68 7.70 -9.98
CA PRO A 20 -4.59 9.10 -9.56
C PRO A 20 -3.68 9.32 -8.35
N ALA A 21 -3.55 8.34 -7.45
CA ALA A 21 -2.73 8.47 -6.25
C ALA A 21 -1.24 8.61 -6.58
N TRP A 22 -0.67 7.72 -7.41
CA TRP A 22 0.74 7.85 -7.78
C TRP A 22 1.02 9.00 -8.74
N LYS A 23 0.06 9.41 -9.57
CA LYS A 23 0.20 10.65 -10.36
C LYS A 23 0.41 11.90 -9.49
N VAL A 24 -0.27 11.96 -8.34
CA VAL A 24 -0.03 13.02 -7.36
C VAL A 24 1.37 12.91 -6.78
N LEU A 25 1.82 11.70 -6.43
CA LEU A 25 3.19 11.48 -5.93
C LEU A 25 4.26 11.90 -6.95
N GLU A 26 4.07 11.58 -8.23
CA GLU A 26 4.94 12.02 -9.33
C GLU A 26 5.01 13.55 -9.42
N SER A 27 3.87 14.24 -9.35
CA SER A 27 3.83 15.71 -9.40
C SER A 27 4.51 16.39 -8.20
N LEU A 28 4.62 15.67 -7.08
CA LEU A 28 5.29 16.12 -5.86
C LEU A 28 6.74 15.64 -5.77
N GLU A 29 7.24 14.95 -6.80
CA GLU A 29 8.57 14.33 -6.83
C GLU A 29 8.82 13.36 -5.65
N VAL A 30 7.75 12.68 -5.20
CA VAL A 30 7.81 11.68 -4.14
C VAL A 30 7.94 10.29 -4.75
N GLY A 31 9.01 9.58 -4.40
CA GLY A 31 9.22 8.20 -4.83
C GLY A 31 8.15 7.25 -4.29
N TYR A 32 7.77 6.25 -5.08
CA TYR A 32 6.78 5.26 -4.68
C TYR A 32 7.07 3.88 -5.29
N GLU A 33 6.52 2.84 -4.67
CA GLU A 33 6.50 1.48 -5.21
C GLU A 33 5.07 0.92 -5.18
N VAL A 34 4.71 0.16 -6.20
CA VAL A 34 3.37 -0.43 -6.34
C VAL A 34 3.47 -1.96 -6.23
N MET A 35 2.65 -2.54 -5.37
CA MET A 35 2.63 -3.99 -5.11
C MET A 35 1.19 -4.51 -5.13
N VAL A 36 0.97 -5.66 -5.78
CA VAL A 36 -0.28 -6.42 -5.65
C VAL A 36 -0.09 -7.46 -4.55
N ALA A 37 -0.91 -7.38 -3.51
CA ALA A 37 -0.96 -8.35 -2.41
C ALA A 37 -2.35 -8.31 -1.75
N SER A 38 -2.98 -9.47 -1.61
CA SER A 38 -4.36 -9.59 -1.15
C SER A 38 -4.41 -10.07 0.28
N ALA A 39 -5.13 -9.36 1.14
CA ALA A 39 -5.35 -9.80 2.52
C ALA A 39 -6.07 -11.16 2.60
N HIS A 40 -6.89 -11.51 1.61
CA HIS A 40 -7.64 -12.77 1.59
C HIS A 40 -6.92 -13.87 0.81
N ARG A 41 -6.21 -13.54 -0.28
CA ARG A 41 -5.60 -14.53 -1.18
C ARG A 41 -4.11 -14.77 -0.91
N SER A 42 -3.41 -13.78 -0.37
CA SER A 42 -1.97 -13.84 -0.08
C SER A 42 -1.60 -13.14 1.25
N PRO A 43 -2.23 -13.54 2.38
CA PRO A 43 -2.06 -12.85 3.66
C PRO A 43 -0.60 -12.78 4.12
N GLU A 44 0.18 -13.85 3.99
CA GLU A 44 1.60 -13.85 4.38
C GLU A 44 2.43 -12.84 3.61
N ARG A 45 2.12 -12.61 2.32
CA ARG A 45 2.77 -11.58 1.51
C ARG A 45 2.44 -10.19 2.03
N VAL A 46 1.19 -9.93 2.40
CA VAL A 46 0.76 -8.65 3.00
C VAL A 46 1.49 -8.39 4.31
N VAL A 47 1.56 -9.39 5.19
CA VAL A 47 2.26 -9.28 6.49
C VAL A 47 3.76 -9.03 6.29
N ALA A 48 4.40 -9.74 5.35
CA ALA A 48 5.81 -9.54 5.03
C ALA A 48 6.09 -8.12 4.48
N LEU A 49 5.22 -7.61 3.60
CA LEU A 49 5.31 -6.23 3.11
C LEU A 49 5.18 -5.22 4.26
N ALA A 50 4.15 -5.34 5.09
CA ALA A 50 3.89 -4.43 6.19
C ALA A 50 5.04 -4.36 7.21
N ARG A 51 5.57 -5.53 7.61
CA ARG A 51 6.67 -5.64 8.59
C ARG A 51 7.99 -5.10 8.05
N SER A 52 8.31 -5.38 6.79
CA SER A 52 9.59 -4.97 6.18
C SER A 52 9.58 -3.53 5.65
N ALA A 53 8.43 -2.87 5.55
CA ALA A 53 8.31 -1.60 4.87
C ALA A 53 9.19 -0.49 5.49
N ARG A 54 9.22 -0.39 6.83
CA ARG A 54 10.05 0.61 7.51
C ARG A 54 11.54 0.39 7.25
N ASP A 55 12.00 -0.85 7.32
CA ASP A 55 13.41 -1.21 7.12
C ASP A 55 13.85 -0.98 5.66
N LYS A 56 12.90 -1.05 4.72
CA LYS A 56 13.11 -0.72 3.31
C LYS A 56 13.10 0.79 3.02
N GLY A 57 12.86 1.64 4.02
CA GLY A 57 12.89 3.09 3.85
C GLY A 57 11.57 3.72 3.40
N PHE A 58 10.44 3.01 3.48
CA PHE A 58 9.13 3.62 3.22
C PHE A 58 8.72 4.51 4.40
N GLY A 59 8.11 5.66 4.08
CA GLY A 59 7.56 6.60 5.06
C GLY A 59 6.07 6.41 5.36
N VAL A 60 5.32 5.87 4.40
CA VAL A 60 3.86 5.66 4.50
C VAL A 60 3.45 4.48 3.62
N ILE A 61 2.36 3.80 4.01
CA ILE A 61 1.73 2.76 3.18
C ILE A 61 0.33 3.23 2.76
N LEU A 62 0.05 3.18 1.47
CA LEU A 62 -1.28 3.44 0.89
C LEU A 62 -1.89 2.10 0.48
N ALA A 63 -3.03 1.75 1.05
CA ALA A 63 -3.68 0.45 0.85
C ALA A 63 -5.04 0.61 0.15
N ALA A 64 -5.17 0.03 -1.05
CA ALA A 64 -6.38 0.05 -1.85
C ALA A 64 -7.11 -1.30 -1.83
N ALA A 65 -8.40 -1.30 -1.47
CA ALA A 65 -9.24 -2.48 -1.53
C ALA A 65 -10.73 -2.11 -1.59
N GLY A 66 -11.50 -2.92 -2.32
CA GLY A 66 -12.96 -2.81 -2.40
C GLY A 66 -13.72 -3.90 -1.64
N GLY A 67 -15.04 -3.75 -1.54
CA GLY A 67 -15.94 -4.70 -0.89
C GLY A 67 -15.63 -4.90 0.60
N ALA A 68 -15.30 -6.13 0.99
CA ALA A 68 -14.80 -6.43 2.34
C ALA A 68 -13.34 -5.97 2.50
N ALA A 69 -13.12 -4.65 2.50
CA ALA A 69 -11.84 -3.98 2.34
C ALA A 69 -10.89 -4.10 3.57
N HIS A 70 -10.44 -5.31 3.88
CA HIS A 70 -9.61 -5.58 5.06
C HIS A 70 -8.12 -5.25 4.90
N LEU A 71 -7.66 -4.96 3.69
CA LEU A 71 -6.23 -4.80 3.39
C LEU A 71 -5.55 -3.74 4.27
N ALA A 72 -6.12 -2.55 4.36
CA ALA A 72 -5.56 -1.46 5.16
C ALA A 72 -5.45 -1.82 6.64
N GLY A 73 -6.49 -2.45 7.21
CA GLY A 73 -6.50 -2.88 8.61
C GLY A 73 -5.45 -3.95 8.91
N VAL A 74 -5.32 -4.94 8.03
CA VAL A 74 -4.30 -6.00 8.17
C VAL A 74 -2.90 -5.40 8.09
N ILE A 75 -2.63 -4.49 7.15
CA ILE A 75 -1.34 -3.81 7.05
C ILE A 75 -1.05 -3.00 8.32
N ALA A 76 -2.01 -2.20 8.79
CA ALA A 76 -1.86 -1.35 9.96
C ALA A 76 -1.57 -2.16 11.25
N ALA A 77 -2.13 -3.37 11.36
CA ALA A 77 -1.84 -4.26 12.49
C ALA A 77 -0.39 -4.80 12.52
N HIS A 78 0.36 -4.66 11.42
CA HIS A 78 1.68 -5.27 11.24
C HIS A 78 2.80 -4.28 10.90
N THR A 79 2.53 -2.97 11.01
CA THR A 79 3.53 -1.93 10.80
C THR A 79 3.39 -0.81 11.82
N THR A 80 4.46 -0.03 11.98
CA THR A 80 4.43 1.24 12.73
C THR A 80 4.44 2.45 11.80
N LEU A 81 4.39 2.23 10.48
CA LEU A 81 4.20 3.31 9.51
C LEU A 81 2.74 3.77 9.51
N PRO A 82 2.46 5.05 9.21
CA PRO A 82 1.10 5.47 8.93
C PRO A 82 0.55 4.70 7.73
N VAL A 83 -0.72 4.30 7.82
CA VAL A 83 -1.43 3.58 6.76
C VAL A 83 -2.62 4.40 6.30
N VAL A 84 -2.65 4.73 5.01
CA VAL A 84 -3.74 5.46 4.36
C VAL A 84 -4.61 4.44 3.60
N ALA A 85 -5.89 4.37 3.94
CA ALA A 85 -6.84 3.50 3.26
C ALA A 85 -7.49 4.23 2.07
N VAL A 86 -7.56 3.56 0.92
CA VAL A 86 -8.32 4.00 -0.25
C VAL A 86 -9.40 2.95 -0.55
N PRO A 87 -10.67 3.22 -0.22
CA PRO A 87 -11.78 2.34 -0.62
C PRO A 87 -11.96 2.35 -2.15
N VAL A 88 -12.05 1.16 -2.75
CA VAL A 88 -12.17 0.93 -4.21
C VAL A 88 -13.53 0.32 -4.56
#